data_AF-A0A2M7HYQ1-F1
#
_entry.id   AF-A0A2M7HYQ1-F1
#
_cell.length_a   1.000
_cell.length_b   1.000
_cell.length_c   1.000
_cell.angle_alpha   90.00
_cell.angle_beta   90.00
_cell.angle_gamma   90.00
#
_symmetry.space_group_name_H-M   'P 1'
#
loop_
_entity.id
_entity.type
_entity.pdbx_description
1 polymer ?
#
loop_
_entity_poly.entity_id
_entity_poly.type
_entity_poly.pdbx_seq_one_letter_code
_entity_poly.pdbx_strand_id
1 'polypeptide(L)'
;MFNLSTKYYLFATIIFLVFFLFIWLPRADVELIVQSEEWSKEFKVSLDSQAEKIFFNLDVLPAKIISKEEKDKLAGYIFLDELTSKEGDKFIIFKKDDLEKLLESKAKPLLPKDKAFFDFEADNWQIKVQEKDPNLLWANMEVKVKGRIIPEYNLEEMRREVIFKDMTTACDALGAILSLKDCKIFIWPKFFKYLPIFKERIKLLLKTG
;
A
#
# COMPACT_ATOMS: atom_id res chain seq x y z
N MET A 1 -61.02 -8.46 -17.04
CA MET A 1 -60.47 -7.27 -16.37
C MET A 1 -59.44 -7.74 -15.34
N PHE A 2 -58.14 -7.46 -15.52
CA PHE A 2 -57.15 -7.71 -14.47
C PHE A 2 -57.23 -6.59 -13.43
N ASN A 3 -57.42 -6.93 -12.15
CA ASN A 3 -57.44 -5.97 -11.05
C ASN A 3 -56.12 -5.18 -11.03
N LEU A 4 -56.17 -3.84 -10.90
CA LEU A 4 -54.97 -2.99 -10.81
C LEU A 4 -53.92 -3.54 -9.84
N SER A 5 -54.38 -4.09 -8.71
CA SER A 5 -53.56 -4.75 -7.69
C SER A 5 -52.63 -5.84 -8.27
N THR A 6 -53.12 -6.70 -9.17
CA THR A 6 -52.33 -7.80 -9.75
C THR A 6 -51.13 -7.32 -10.59
N LYS A 7 -51.25 -6.14 -11.23
CA LYS A 7 -50.17 -5.56 -12.03
C LYS A 7 -49.00 -5.08 -11.16
N TYR A 8 -49.28 -4.50 -9.99
CA TYR A 8 -48.25 -4.04 -9.07
C TYR A 8 -47.49 -5.21 -8.43
N TYR A 9 -48.18 -6.29 -8.05
CA TYR A 9 -47.52 -7.48 -7.54
C TYR A 9 -46.58 -8.11 -8.57
N LEU A 10 -47.03 -8.26 -9.82
CA LEU A 10 -46.20 -8.80 -10.89
C LEU A 10 -44.95 -7.95 -11.13
N PHE A 11 -45.10 -6.62 -11.13
CA PHE A 11 -43.96 -5.71 -11.27
C PHE A 11 -42.97 -5.82 -10.11
N ALA A 12 -43.46 -5.84 -8.86
CA ALA A 12 -42.62 -6.01 -7.68
C ALA A 12 -41.89 -7.37 -7.68
N THR A 13 -42.56 -8.45 -8.10
CA THR A 13 -41.93 -9.77 -8.23
C THR A 13 -40.82 -9.77 -9.26
N ILE A 14 -41.00 -9.11 -10.40
CA ILE A 14 -39.94 -8.99 -11.43
C ILE A 14 -38.76 -8.21 -10.88
N ILE A 15 -38.97 -7.07 -10.21
CA ILE A 15 -37.89 -6.30 -9.58
C ILE A 15 -37.14 -7.15 -8.57
N PHE A 16 -37.86 -7.87 -7.70
CA PHE A 16 -37.24 -8.72 -6.69
C PHE A 16 -36.43 -9.86 -7.32
N LEU A 17 -36.94 -10.46 -8.40
CA LEU A 17 -36.24 -11.51 -9.14
C LEU A 17 -34.95 -10.97 -9.77
N VAL A 18 -35.01 -9.79 -10.41
CA VAL A 18 -33.84 -9.12 -10.97
C VAL A 18 -32.82 -8.81 -9.87
N PHE A 19 -33.25 -8.25 -8.75
CA PHE A 19 -32.39 -7.96 -7.59
C PHE A 19 -31.72 -9.23 -7.04
N PHE A 20 -32.48 -10.32 -6.92
CA PHE A 20 -31.97 -11.60 -6.46
C PHE A 20 -30.92 -12.18 -7.43
N LEU A 21 -31.15 -12.06 -8.74
CA LEU A 21 -30.16 -12.41 -9.76
C LEU A 21 -28.87 -11.60 -9.59
N PHE A 22 -28.96 -10.29 -9.33
CA PHE A 22 -27.79 -9.45 -9.09
C PHE A 22 -26.99 -9.85 -7.84
N ILE A 23 -27.67 -10.28 -6.77
CA ILE A 23 -27.02 -10.82 -5.57
C ILE A 23 -26.28 -12.12 -5.91
N TRP A 24 -26.88 -12.98 -6.72
CA TRP A 24 -26.34 -14.31 -7.07
C TRP A 24 -25.31 -14.32 -8.19
N LEU A 25 -25.03 -13.17 -8.81
CA LEU A 25 -23.96 -13.07 -9.80
C LEU A 25 -22.63 -13.56 -9.17
N PRO A 26 -21.76 -14.21 -9.94
CA PRO A 26 -20.50 -14.73 -9.44
C PRO A 26 -19.48 -13.60 -9.14
N ARG A 27 -18.73 -13.74 -8.06
CA ARG A 27 -17.56 -12.94 -7.68
C ARG A 27 -16.36 -13.87 -7.51
N ALA A 28 -15.17 -13.36 -7.80
CA ALA A 28 -13.94 -14.11 -7.64
C ALA A 28 -12.87 -13.27 -6.94
N ASP A 29 -12.23 -13.85 -5.93
CA ASP A 29 -10.98 -13.35 -5.36
C ASP A 29 -9.85 -14.26 -5.86
N VAL A 30 -8.87 -13.68 -6.53
CA VAL A 30 -7.71 -14.37 -7.09
C VAL A 30 -6.48 -13.92 -6.33
N GLU A 31 -5.94 -14.81 -5.51
CA GLU A 31 -4.70 -14.58 -4.79
C GLU A 31 -3.52 -15.02 -5.66
N LEU A 32 -2.67 -14.06 -5.99
CA LEU A 32 -1.46 -14.24 -6.78
C LEU A 32 -0.29 -14.26 -5.81
N ILE A 33 0.35 -15.42 -5.67
CA ILE A 33 1.54 -15.56 -4.84
C ILE A 33 2.74 -15.26 -5.71
N VAL A 34 3.40 -14.13 -5.46
CA VAL A 34 4.49 -13.61 -6.27
C VAL A 34 5.84 -13.84 -5.59
N GLN A 35 6.88 -14.06 -6.39
CA GLN A 35 8.23 -14.04 -5.86
C GLN A 35 8.66 -12.61 -5.56
N SER A 36 9.13 -12.37 -4.33
CA SER A 36 9.67 -11.07 -3.91
C SER A 36 11.17 -11.12 -3.72
N GLU A 37 11.82 -10.01 -3.99
CA GLU A 37 13.24 -9.81 -3.70
C GLU A 37 13.43 -8.80 -2.58
N GLU A 38 14.40 -9.04 -1.70
CA GLU A 38 14.78 -8.05 -0.69
C GLU A 38 15.47 -6.86 -1.36
N TRP A 39 15.06 -5.66 -0.96
CA TRP A 39 15.66 -4.41 -1.39
C TRP A 39 16.05 -3.60 -0.17
N SER A 40 17.28 -3.09 -0.16
CA SER A 40 17.73 -2.20 0.90
C SER A 40 18.61 -1.08 0.35
N LYS A 41 18.33 0.14 0.80
CA LYS A 41 19.12 1.34 0.50
C LYS A 41 19.22 2.24 1.72
N GLU A 42 20.30 2.99 1.76
CA GLU A 42 20.60 3.96 2.79
C GLU A 42 20.48 5.36 2.19
N PHE A 43 19.72 6.23 2.84
CA PHE A 43 19.50 7.61 2.44
C PHE A 43 20.01 8.54 3.52
N LYS A 44 20.71 9.59 3.11
CA LYS A 44 21.02 10.72 3.99
C LYS A 44 19.86 11.70 3.93
N VAL A 45 19.39 12.12 5.09
CA VAL A 45 18.27 13.05 5.27
C VAL A 45 18.69 14.08 6.31
N SER A 46 18.47 15.34 5.98
CA SER A 46 18.71 16.46 6.89
C SER A 46 17.41 16.89 7.55
N LEU A 47 17.45 17.16 8.83
CA LEU A 47 16.36 17.72 9.61
C LEU A 47 16.65 19.17 9.86
N ASP A 48 15.66 20.03 9.62
CA ASP A 48 15.78 21.47 9.84
C ASP A 48 14.52 21.99 10.54
N SER A 49 14.70 22.66 11.68
CA SER A 49 13.56 23.23 12.41
C SER A 49 12.98 24.49 11.78
N GLN A 50 13.73 25.14 10.89
CA GLN A 50 13.30 26.34 10.18
C GLN A 50 12.55 26.00 8.89
N ALA A 51 12.65 24.76 8.42
CA ALA A 51 11.90 24.29 7.27
C ALA A 51 10.40 24.17 7.61
N GLU A 52 9.55 24.85 6.84
CA GLU A 52 8.10 24.73 6.97
C GLU A 52 7.52 23.52 6.22
N LYS A 53 8.25 23.00 5.23
CA LYS A 53 7.84 21.93 4.33
C LYS A 53 9.02 21.05 3.90
N ILE A 54 8.72 19.90 3.31
CA ILE A 54 9.72 18.99 2.74
C ILE A 54 10.39 19.65 1.53
N PHE A 55 11.72 19.60 1.48
CA PHE A 55 12.50 19.98 0.31
C PHE A 55 13.11 18.74 -0.33
N PHE A 56 12.36 18.07 -1.22
CA PHE A 56 12.74 16.80 -1.86
C PHE A 56 14.10 16.84 -2.56
N ASN A 57 14.46 17.96 -3.18
CA ASN A 57 15.73 18.08 -3.91
C ASN A 57 16.95 18.26 -2.97
N LEU A 58 16.72 18.65 -1.72
CA LEU A 58 17.75 18.91 -0.72
C LEU A 58 17.78 17.85 0.38
N ASP A 59 16.86 16.87 0.31
CA ASP A 59 16.70 15.85 1.34
C ASP A 59 16.42 16.42 2.74
N VAL A 60 15.76 17.57 2.80
CA VAL A 60 15.45 18.25 4.07
C VAL A 60 14.01 17.96 4.49
N LEU A 61 13.85 17.51 5.73
CA LEU A 61 12.56 17.36 6.41
C LEU A 61 12.35 18.46 7.47
N PRO A 62 11.11 18.95 7.59
CA PRO A 62 10.74 19.85 8.67
C PRO A 62 10.80 19.11 10.01
N ALA A 63 11.54 19.66 10.96
CA ALA A 63 11.67 19.14 12.31
C ALA A 63 11.16 20.14 13.35
N LYS A 64 10.90 19.66 14.57
CA LYS A 64 10.61 20.50 15.72
C LYS A 64 11.39 20.01 16.92
N ILE A 65 11.74 20.93 17.81
CA ILE A 65 12.30 20.58 19.11
C ILE A 65 11.20 20.73 20.14
N ILE A 66 10.93 19.65 20.87
CA ILE A 66 9.91 19.62 21.92
C ILE A 66 10.55 19.24 23.26
N SER A 67 9.88 19.57 24.36
CA SER A 67 10.26 19.08 25.69
C SER A 67 9.66 17.70 25.95
N LYS A 68 10.16 17.02 26.99
CA LYS A 68 9.72 15.68 27.40
C LYS A 68 8.23 15.61 27.73
N GLU A 69 7.66 16.68 28.27
CA GLU A 69 6.25 16.76 28.68
C GLU A 69 5.27 16.76 27.49
N GLU A 70 5.74 17.14 26.30
CA GLU A 70 4.92 17.19 25.08
C GLU A 70 4.92 15.85 24.32
N LYS A 71 5.84 14.94 24.65
CA LYS A 71 6.05 13.67 23.94
C LYS A 71 4.78 12.82 23.83
N ASP A 72 4.03 12.70 24.92
CA ASP A 72 2.87 11.81 25.00
C ASP A 72 1.65 12.33 24.22
N LYS A 73 1.69 13.58 23.72
CA LYS A 73 0.58 14.22 23.00
C LYS A 73 0.69 14.12 21.48
N LEU A 74 1.81 13.62 20.95
CA LEU A 74 2.14 13.72 19.53
C LEU A 74 2.14 12.34 18.85
N ALA A 75 0.97 11.90 18.41
CA ALA A 75 0.82 10.73 17.55
C ALA A 75 1.35 11.02 16.12
N GLY A 76 1.97 10.02 15.49
CA GLY A 76 2.47 10.11 14.11
C GLY A 76 3.81 10.84 13.95
N TYR A 77 4.48 11.19 15.04
CA TYR A 77 5.84 11.72 15.02
C TYR A 77 6.87 10.65 15.38
N ILE A 78 8.05 10.76 14.78
CA ILE A 78 9.23 9.99 15.17
C ILE A 78 10.09 10.89 16.07
N PHE A 79 10.53 10.33 17.20
CA PHE A 79 11.36 11.02 18.19
C PHE A 79 12.80 10.54 18.02
N LEU A 80 13.71 11.46 17.72
CA LEU A 80 15.15 11.20 17.72
C LEU A 80 15.77 11.56 19.07
N ASP A 81 17.00 11.07 19.27
CA ASP A 81 17.82 11.15 20.50
C ASP A 81 17.54 12.32 21.44
N GLU A 82 17.61 12.03 22.74
CA GLU A 82 17.52 13.02 23.81
C GLU A 82 18.68 14.02 23.69
N LEU A 83 18.33 15.30 23.54
CA LEU A 83 19.24 16.44 23.62
C LEU A 83 19.24 16.91 25.08
N THR A 84 20.34 16.68 25.79
CA THR A 84 20.51 17.21 27.15
C THR A 84 20.81 18.71 27.07
N SER A 85 19.85 19.55 27.45
CA SER A 85 20.03 21.00 27.58
C SER A 85 19.98 21.41 29.06
N LYS A 86 20.50 22.61 29.37
CA LYS A 86 20.38 23.22 30.72
C LYS A 86 18.92 23.40 31.15
N GLU A 87 18.01 23.47 30.19
CA GLU A 87 16.56 23.64 30.38
C GLU A 87 15.80 22.31 30.49
N GLY A 88 16.51 21.17 30.47
CA GLY A 88 15.92 19.83 30.50
C GLY A 88 16.13 19.03 29.21
N ASP A 89 15.57 17.82 29.21
CA ASP A 89 15.62 16.88 28.10
C ASP A 89 14.73 17.37 26.94
N LYS A 90 15.33 17.61 25.78
CA LYS A 90 14.63 18.00 24.55
C LYS A 90 14.73 16.89 23.51
N PHE A 91 13.73 16.78 22.63
CA PHE A 91 13.71 15.81 21.54
C PHE A 91 13.57 16.51 20.19
N ILE A 92 14.31 16.04 19.19
CA ILE A 92 14.05 16.41 17.79
C ILE A 92 12.97 15.46 17.28
N ILE A 93 11.87 16.03 16.79
CA ILE A 93 10.76 15.29 16.22
C ILE A 93 10.51 15.69 14.77
N PHE A 94 9.99 14.76 13.99
CA PHE A 94 9.49 15.01 12.64
C PHE A 94 8.32 14.07 12.33
N LYS A 95 7.50 14.42 11.34
CA LYS A 95 6.33 13.61 10.99
C LYS A 95 6.74 12.34 10.25
N LYS A 96 6.16 11.20 10.64
CA LYS A 96 6.36 9.90 10.00
C LYS A 96 6.00 9.96 8.50
N ASP A 97 4.83 10.53 8.18
CA ASP A 97 4.33 10.68 6.81
C ASP A 97 5.26 11.52 5.92
N ASP A 98 5.94 12.52 6.47
CA ASP A 98 6.83 13.38 5.70
C ASP A 98 8.12 12.64 5.32
N LEU A 99 8.66 11.84 6.26
CA LEU A 99 9.77 10.94 5.98
C LEU A 99 9.37 9.89 4.94
N GLU A 100 8.17 9.30 5.06
CA GLU A 100 7.66 8.31 4.11
C GLU A 100 7.65 8.86 2.67
N LYS A 101 7.03 10.03 2.48
CA LYS A 101 6.95 10.70 1.17
C LYS A 101 8.32 11.02 0.60
N LEU A 102 9.24 11.52 1.44
CA LEU A 102 10.61 11.81 1.01
C LEU A 102 11.30 10.52 0.55
N LEU A 103 11.28 9.47 1.37
CA LEU A 103 11.94 8.20 1.04
C LEU A 103 11.31 7.56 -0.20
N GLU A 104 9.98 7.56 -0.34
CA GLU A 104 9.28 7.01 -1.50
C GLU A 104 9.69 7.71 -2.79
N SER A 105 9.79 9.05 -2.75
CA SER A 105 10.21 9.87 -3.89
C SER A 105 11.65 9.57 -4.34
N LYS A 106 12.53 9.18 -3.40
CA LYS A 106 13.92 8.83 -3.68
C LYS A 106 14.10 7.36 -4.02
N ALA A 107 13.30 6.48 -3.44
CA ALA A 107 13.40 5.04 -3.60
C ALA A 107 12.82 4.59 -4.95
N LYS A 108 11.68 5.14 -5.37
CA LYS A 108 11.01 4.76 -6.63
C LYS A 108 11.91 4.88 -7.87
N PRO A 109 12.67 5.97 -8.10
CA PRO A 109 13.55 6.08 -9.26
C PRO A 109 14.74 5.12 -9.25
N LEU A 110 15.06 4.53 -8.09
CA LEU A 110 16.17 3.58 -7.93
C LEU A 110 15.72 2.13 -8.19
N LEU A 111 14.43 1.88 -8.40
CA LEU A 111 13.93 0.56 -8.78
C LEU A 111 14.24 0.25 -10.25
N PRO A 112 14.45 -1.04 -10.58
CA PRO A 112 14.38 -1.50 -11.96
C PRO A 112 13.03 -1.13 -12.59
N LYS A 113 13.03 -0.84 -13.90
CA LYS A 113 11.85 -0.34 -14.64
C LYS A 113 10.63 -1.26 -14.60
N ASP A 114 10.83 -2.53 -14.32
CA ASP A 114 9.85 -3.61 -14.33
C ASP A 114 9.48 -4.08 -12.90
N LYS A 115 9.84 -3.30 -11.87
CA LYS A 115 9.60 -3.66 -10.47
C LYS A 115 8.91 -2.54 -9.70
N ALA A 116 8.12 -2.95 -8.72
CA ALA A 116 7.42 -2.09 -7.78
C ALA A 116 7.67 -2.55 -6.34
N PHE A 117 7.51 -1.64 -5.38
CA PHE A 117 7.50 -2.01 -3.96
C PHE A 117 6.22 -2.80 -3.63
N PHE A 118 6.38 -3.92 -2.91
CA PHE A 118 5.24 -4.66 -2.36
C PHE A 118 4.77 -4.05 -1.04
N ASP A 119 5.73 -3.73 -0.17
CA ASP A 119 5.50 -3.21 1.18
C ASP A 119 6.49 -2.08 1.51
N PHE A 120 6.21 -0.88 1.03
CA PHE A 120 6.94 0.32 1.46
C PHE A 120 6.41 0.81 2.82
N GLU A 121 6.42 -0.08 3.81
CA GLU A 121 5.89 0.22 5.14
C GLU A 121 6.96 0.87 6.02
N ALA A 122 6.50 1.80 6.84
CA ALA A 122 7.37 2.62 7.67
C ALA A 122 8.04 1.87 8.83
N ASP A 123 7.57 0.68 9.14
CA ASP A 123 8.10 -0.14 10.23
C ASP A 123 9.40 -0.87 9.81
N ASN A 124 9.79 -0.77 8.54
CA ASN A 124 11.02 -1.37 8.00
C ASN A 124 12.21 -0.39 7.90
N TRP A 125 12.14 0.74 8.59
CA TRP A 125 13.21 1.75 8.58
C TRP A 125 14.14 1.58 9.77
N GLN A 126 15.45 1.75 9.53
CA GLN A 126 16.44 1.90 10.61
C GLN A 126 17.04 3.30 10.49
N ILE A 127 16.84 4.13 11.52
CA ILE A 127 17.30 5.51 11.55
C ILE A 127 18.52 5.61 12.45
N LYS A 128 19.60 6.20 11.94
CA LYS A 128 20.83 6.45 12.67
C LYS A 128 21.18 7.93 12.57
N VAL A 129 21.26 8.62 13.70
CA VAL A 129 21.72 10.01 13.74
C VAL A 129 23.23 10.02 13.52
N GLN A 130 23.70 10.78 12.54
CA GLN A 130 25.13 10.92 12.22
C GLN A 130 25.73 12.15 12.89
N GLU A 131 25.05 13.28 12.78
CA GLU A 131 25.52 14.57 13.26
C GLU A 131 24.35 15.39 13.79
N LYS A 132 24.56 16.10 14.88
CA LYS A 132 23.56 16.99 15.48
C LYS A 132 24.24 18.27 15.95
N ASP A 133 23.71 19.41 15.54
CA ASP A 133 24.07 20.69 16.14
C ASP A 133 22.88 21.22 16.94
N PRO A 134 22.91 21.12 18.28
CA PRO A 134 21.81 21.56 19.13
C PRO A 134 21.61 23.09 19.10
N ASN A 135 22.59 23.88 18.68
CA ASN A 135 22.48 25.33 18.57
C ASN A 135 21.91 25.77 17.22
N LEU A 136 22.27 25.06 16.15
CA LEU A 136 21.86 25.40 14.79
C LEU A 136 20.54 24.74 14.37
N LEU A 137 19.89 24.00 15.27
CA LEU A 137 18.56 23.41 15.08
C LEU A 137 18.45 22.48 13.86
N TRP A 138 19.57 21.88 13.46
CA TRP A 138 19.62 20.88 12.41
C TRP A 138 20.27 19.57 12.87
N ALA A 139 19.92 18.49 12.20
CA ALA A 139 20.53 17.18 12.40
C ALA A 139 20.63 16.45 11.06
N ASN A 140 21.72 15.71 10.85
CA ASN A 140 21.87 14.79 9.73
C ASN A 140 21.63 13.37 10.22
N MET A 141 20.71 12.67 9.55
CA MET A 141 20.41 11.28 9.82
C MET A 141 20.59 10.41 8.58
N GLU A 142 20.91 9.15 8.83
CA GLU A 142 20.97 8.10 7.84
C GLU A 142 19.79 7.17 8.07
N VAL A 143 18.98 6.98 7.03
CA VAL A 143 17.80 6.14 7.06
C VAL A 143 18.04 4.96 6.15
N LYS A 144 18.20 3.78 6.74
CA LYS A 144 18.25 2.51 6.02
C LYS A 144 16.83 2.00 5.84
N VAL A 145 16.39 1.97 4.59
CA VAL A 145 15.12 1.38 4.21
C VAL A 145 15.37 -0.07 3.85
N LYS A 146 14.55 -0.96 4.39
CA LYS A 146 14.42 -2.35 3.93
C LYS A 146 13.01 -2.54 3.41
N GLY A 147 12.84 -3.33 2.38
CA GLY A 147 11.53 -3.64 1.84
C GLY A 147 11.62 -4.78 0.84
N ARG A 148 10.47 -5.16 0.30
CA ARG A 148 10.40 -6.17 -0.74
C ARG A 148 9.93 -5.54 -2.04
N ILE A 149 10.59 -5.92 -3.12
CA ILE A 149 10.20 -5.52 -4.47
C ILE A 149 9.67 -6.74 -5.21
N ILE A 150 8.65 -6.50 -6.03
CA ILE A 150 8.01 -7.50 -6.88
C ILE A 150 7.98 -6.96 -8.31
N PRO A 151 7.80 -7.81 -9.32
CA PRO A 151 7.54 -7.34 -10.67
C PRO A 151 6.32 -6.41 -10.71
N GLU A 152 6.35 -5.42 -11.60
CA GLU A 152 5.21 -4.53 -11.82
C GLU A 152 4.17 -5.26 -12.68
N TYR A 153 2.98 -5.47 -12.10
CA TYR A 153 1.90 -6.19 -12.75
C TYR A 153 0.82 -5.23 -13.27
N ASN A 154 0.43 -5.39 -14.54
CA ASN A 154 -0.76 -4.75 -15.07
C ASN A 154 -2.01 -5.51 -14.64
N LEU A 155 -2.52 -5.20 -13.44
CA LEU A 155 -3.68 -5.87 -12.86
C LEU A 155 -4.93 -5.79 -13.74
N GLU A 156 -5.09 -4.73 -14.53
CA GLU A 156 -6.23 -4.59 -15.44
C GLU A 156 -6.16 -5.57 -16.61
N GLU A 157 -4.97 -5.78 -17.16
CA GLU A 157 -4.74 -6.75 -18.23
C GLU A 157 -4.89 -8.18 -17.71
N MET A 158 -4.30 -8.48 -16.54
CA MET A 158 -4.47 -9.77 -15.88
C MET A 158 -5.93 -10.11 -15.61
N ARG A 159 -6.75 -9.13 -15.17
CA ARG A 159 -8.20 -9.31 -14.99
C ARG A 159 -8.89 -9.68 -16.29
N ARG A 160 -8.53 -9.04 -17.41
CA ARG A 160 -9.13 -9.32 -18.73
C ARG A 160 -8.77 -10.71 -19.22
N GLU A 161 -7.52 -11.12 -19.01
CA GLU A 161 -7.02 -12.43 -19.41
C GLU A 161 -7.75 -13.59 -18.73
N VAL A 162 -8.35 -13.38 -17.57
CA VAL A 162 -9.02 -14.46 -16.83
C VAL A 162 -10.55 -14.45 -16.92
N ILE A 163 -11.14 -13.49 -17.65
CA ILE A 163 -12.60 -13.40 -17.79
C ILE A 163 -13.16 -14.69 -18.36
N PHE A 164 -14.19 -15.23 -17.69
CA PHE A 164 -14.93 -16.41 -18.13
C PHE A 164 -14.07 -17.68 -18.37
N LYS A 165 -12.84 -17.72 -17.85
CA LYS A 165 -12.01 -18.93 -17.81
C LYS A 165 -12.38 -19.76 -16.59
N ASP A 166 -12.27 -21.09 -16.70
CA ASP A 166 -12.32 -21.95 -15.52
C ASP A 166 -11.08 -21.73 -14.64
N MET A 167 -11.12 -22.20 -13.39
CA MET A 167 -10.06 -21.95 -12.42
C MET A 167 -8.67 -22.43 -12.90
N THR A 168 -8.61 -23.59 -13.55
CA THR A 168 -7.34 -24.18 -14.00
C THR A 168 -6.77 -23.35 -15.15
N THR A 169 -7.57 -23.12 -16.20
CA THR A 169 -7.13 -22.32 -17.35
C THR A 169 -6.79 -20.88 -16.96
N ALA A 170 -7.50 -20.31 -15.98
CA ALA A 170 -7.20 -18.97 -15.46
C ALA A 170 -5.85 -18.93 -14.73
N CYS A 171 -5.58 -19.90 -13.85
CA CYS A 171 -4.28 -19.97 -13.18
C CYS A 171 -3.14 -20.30 -14.14
N ASP A 172 -3.35 -21.13 -15.17
CA ASP A 172 -2.35 -21.38 -16.22
C ASP A 172 -2.06 -20.11 -17.02
N ALA A 173 -3.09 -19.36 -17.40
CA ALA A 173 -2.94 -18.09 -18.12
C ALA A 173 -2.20 -17.04 -17.29
N LEU A 174 -2.50 -16.95 -15.99
CA LEU A 174 -1.79 -16.05 -15.08
C LEU A 174 -0.37 -16.53 -14.83
N GLY A 175 -0.15 -17.83 -14.62
CA GLY A 175 1.16 -18.43 -14.40
C GLY A 175 2.13 -18.28 -15.57
N ALA A 176 1.60 -18.08 -16.79
CA ALA A 176 2.40 -17.72 -17.95
C ALA A 176 2.99 -16.29 -17.87
N ILE A 177 2.42 -15.42 -17.03
CA ILE A 177 2.96 -14.10 -16.71
C ILE A 177 4.11 -14.30 -15.72
N LEU A 178 5.29 -13.80 -16.08
CA LEU A 178 6.55 -14.04 -15.37
C LEU A 178 6.42 -13.84 -13.85
N SER A 179 7.09 -14.73 -13.08
CA SER A 179 7.34 -14.62 -11.64
C SER A 179 6.18 -14.85 -10.67
N LEU A 180 5.09 -15.49 -11.13
CA LEU A 180 4.08 -16.06 -10.23
C LEU A 180 4.52 -17.42 -9.71
N LYS A 181 4.54 -17.58 -8.38
CA LYS A 181 4.87 -18.83 -7.69
C LYS A 181 3.65 -19.76 -7.59
N ASP A 182 2.49 -19.19 -7.32
CA ASP A 182 1.24 -19.93 -7.12
C ASP A 182 0.01 -19.01 -7.37
N CYS A 183 -1.13 -19.62 -7.68
CA CYS A 183 -2.39 -18.95 -7.98
C CYS A 183 -3.54 -19.66 -7.28
N LYS A 184 -4.30 -18.92 -6.47
CA LYS A 184 -5.47 -19.45 -5.76
C LYS A 184 -6.71 -18.65 -6.11
N ILE A 185 -7.74 -19.35 -6.59
CA ILE A 185 -8.98 -18.72 -7.02
C ILE A 185 -10.11 -19.15 -6.09
N PHE A 186 -10.79 -18.16 -5.51
CA PHE A 186 -11.98 -18.35 -4.69
C PHE A 186 -13.18 -17.76 -5.41
N ILE A 187 -14.15 -18.60 -5.80
CA ILE A 187 -15.37 -18.18 -6.49
C ILE A 187 -16.57 -18.30 -5.55
N TRP A 188 -17.41 -17.25 -5.55
CA TRP A 188 -18.72 -17.26 -4.91
C TRP A 188 -19.80 -16.89 -5.93
N PRO A 189 -20.92 -17.63 -6.04
CA PRO A 189 -21.22 -18.86 -5.31
C PRO A 189 -20.35 -20.06 -5.70
N LYS A 190 -20.11 -20.99 -4.76
CA LYS A 190 -19.17 -22.12 -4.95
C LYS A 190 -19.51 -23.11 -6.09
N PHE A 191 -20.74 -23.09 -6.58
CA PHE A 191 -21.17 -23.97 -7.68
C PHE A 191 -20.82 -23.42 -9.08
N PHE A 192 -20.39 -22.16 -9.19
CA PHE A 192 -19.89 -21.62 -10.46
C PHE A 192 -18.49 -22.15 -10.76
N LYS A 193 -18.31 -22.71 -11.97
CA LYS A 193 -17.04 -23.28 -12.43
C LYS A 193 -16.12 -22.27 -13.12
N TYR A 194 -16.69 -21.16 -13.60
CA TYR A 194 -16.00 -20.15 -14.40
C TYR A 194 -15.91 -18.84 -13.64
N LEU A 195 -14.84 -18.09 -13.91
CA LEU A 195 -14.69 -16.74 -13.42
C LEU A 195 -15.78 -15.80 -13.96
N PRO A 196 -16.13 -14.74 -13.21
CA PRO A 196 -17.13 -13.77 -13.64
C PRO A 196 -16.83 -13.17 -15.01
N ILE A 197 -17.89 -12.87 -15.78
CA ILE A 197 -17.78 -12.19 -17.07
C ILE A 197 -17.35 -10.72 -16.88
N PHE A 198 -17.74 -10.11 -15.77
CA PHE A 198 -17.43 -8.72 -15.45
C PHE A 198 -16.14 -8.64 -14.64
N LYS A 199 -15.12 -7.96 -15.17
CA LYS A 199 -13.81 -7.79 -14.53
C LYS A 199 -13.89 -7.13 -13.15
N GLU A 200 -14.89 -6.27 -12.92
CA GLU A 200 -15.13 -5.57 -11.65
C GLU A 200 -15.48 -6.55 -10.52
N ARG A 201 -15.90 -7.77 -10.89
CA ARG A 201 -16.19 -8.86 -9.94
C ARG A 201 -15.02 -9.82 -9.76
N ILE A 202 -13.85 -9.50 -10.32
CA ILE A 202 -12.59 -10.23 -10.17
C ILE A 202 -11.61 -9.37 -9.39
N LYS A 203 -11.43 -9.68 -8.11
CA LYS A 203 -10.46 -9.01 -7.25
C LYS A 203 -9.14 -9.77 -7.30
N LEU A 204 -8.09 -9.12 -7.82
CA LEU A 204 -6.73 -9.65 -7.75
C LEU A 204 -6.09 -9.18 -6.45
N LEU A 205 -5.52 -10.12 -5.69
CA LEU A 205 -4.82 -9.89 -4.43
C LEU A 205 -3.38 -10.38 -4.57
N LEU A 206 -2.42 -9.47 -4.54
CA LEU A 206 -1.00 -9.84 -4.53
C LEU A 206 -0.59 -10.27 -3.13
N LYS A 207 0.08 -11.42 -3.02
CA LYS A 207 0.68 -11.93 -1.78
C LYS A 207 2.12 -12.35 -2.06
N THR A 208 3.00 -12.12 -1.10
CA THR A 208 4.35 -12.71 -1.10
C THR A 208 4.31 -14.04 -0.36
N GLY A 209 4.96 -15.08 -0.90
CA GLY A 209 5.04 -16.39 -0.24
C GLY A 209 6.47 -16.88 -0.07
#